data_AF-A0A7W5TRZ7-F1
#
_entry.id   AF-A0A7W5TRZ7-F1
#
_cell.length_a   1.000
_cell.length_b   1.000
_cell.length_c   1.000
_cell.angle_alpha   90.00
_cell.angle_beta   90.00
_cell.angle_gamma   90.00
#
_symmetry.space_group_name_H-M   'P 1'
#
loop_
_entity.id
_entity.type
_entity.pdbx_description
1 polymer ?
#
loop_
_entity_poly.entity_id
_entity_poly.type
_entity_poly.pdbx_seq_one_letter_code
_entity_poly.pdbx_strand_id
1 'polypeptide(L)' 'MPSHPQTPSQLTVHTVITHGTDCGADGVISYADGRRQAFSHVVIFAGHAETAKIRAIRTYLVDDTPVA' A
#
# COMPACT_ATOMS: atom_id res chain seq x y z
N MET A 1 0.25 -13.09 16.60
CA MET A 1 -0.71 -11.99 16.39
C MET A 1 -0.20 -10.79 17.17
N PRO A 2 0.26 -9.69 16.54
CA PRO A 2 0.66 -8.52 17.32
C PRO A 2 -0.59 -7.92 18.01
N SER A 3 -0.49 -7.71 19.32
CA SER A 3 -1.59 -7.42 20.24
C SER A 3 -1.84 -5.92 20.49
N HIS A 4 -1.24 -5.03 19.69
CA HIS A 4 -1.45 -3.57 19.78
C HIS A 4 -1.62 -2.97 18.37
N PRO A 5 -2.50 -1.97 18.18
CA PRO A 5 -2.52 -1.19 16.95
C PRO A 5 -1.17 -0.50 16.81
N GLN A 6 -0.40 -0.94 15.82
CA GLN A 6 0.94 -0.42 15.61
C GLN A 6 0.81 0.91 14.86
N THR A 7 1.04 2.00 15.58
CA THR A 7 0.95 3.34 15.01
C THR A 7 2.06 3.51 13.98
N PRO A 8 1.72 3.67 12.69
CA PRO A 8 2.71 4.00 11.67
C PRO A 8 3.30 5.38 11.99
N SER A 9 4.63 5.51 11.93
CA SER A 9 5.33 6.78 12.15
C SER A 9 5.51 7.54 10.84
N GLN A 10 5.67 6.82 9.73
CA GLN A 10 5.83 7.39 8.40
C GLN A 10 5.27 6.43 7.33
N LEU A 11 4.57 7.01 6.35
CA LEU A 11 4.17 6.34 5.11
C LEU A 11 4.90 6.99 3.95
N THR A 12 5.67 6.20 3.20
CA THR A 12 6.31 6.65 1.96
C THR A 12 5.67 5.94 0.79
N VAL A 13 5.09 6.70 -0.14
CA VAL A 13 4.61 6.17 -1.42
C VAL A 13 5.72 6.38 -2.44
N HIS A 14 6.17 5.30 -3.09
CA HIS A 14 7.24 5.35 -4.07
C HIS A 14 6.68 5.61 -5.47
N THR A 15 5.72 4.80 -5.88
CA THR A 15 5.13 4.90 -7.21
C THR A 15 3.62 4.85 -7.14
N VAL A 16 2.98 5.60 -8.03
CA VAL A 16 1.59 5.44 -8.38
C VAL A 16 1.52 5.41 -9.91
N ILE A 17 0.96 4.34 -10.46
CA ILE A 17 0.82 4.14 -11.89
C ILE A 17 -0.64 3.84 -12.17
N THR A 18 -1.23 4.56 -13.13
CA THR A 18 -2.59 4.33 -13.59
C THR A 18 -2.58 3.87 -15.05
N HIS A 19 -3.44 2.90 -15.38
CA HIS A 19 -3.65 2.46 -16.75
C HIS A 19 -5.08 1.91 -16.91
N GLY A 20 -5.90 2.57 -17.73
CA GLY A 20 -7.28 2.16 -17.95
C GLY A 20 -8.10 2.16 -16.66
N THR A 21 -8.60 1.00 -16.24
CA THR A 21 -9.36 0.81 -15.00
C THR A 21 -8.49 0.43 -13.80
N ASP A 22 -7.18 0.32 -13.98
CA ASP A 22 -6.28 -0.27 -13.00
C ASP A 22 -5.29 0.78 -12.49
N CYS A 23 -4.98 0.70 -11.20
CA CYS A 23 -3.99 1.54 -10.56
C CYS A 23 -3.12 0.68 -9.65
N GLY A 24 -1.81 0.78 -9.82
CA GLY A 24 -0.81 0.23 -8.92
C GLY A 24 -0.22 1.34 -8.06
N ALA A 25 -0.13 1.11 -6.75
CA ALA A 25 0.58 1.99 -5.83
C ALA A 25 1.47 1.16 -4.90
N ASP A 26 2.73 1.53 -4.76
CA ASP A 26 3.67 0.83 -3.88
C ASP A 26 4.37 1.79 -2.93
N GLY A 27 4.89 1.24 -1.84
CA GLY A 27 5.52 2.04 -0.81
C GLY A 27 5.98 1.23 0.39
N VAL A 28 6.39 1.96 1.43
CA VAL A 28 6.85 1.40 2.69
C VAL A 28 6.20 2.14 3.86
N ILE A 29 5.74 1.37 4.84
CA ILE A 29 5.29 1.83 6.14
C ILE A 29 6.46 1.65 7.12
N SER A 30 6.87 2.74 7.75
CA SER A 30 7.81 2.70 8.87
C SER A 30 7.04 2.84 10.18
N TYR A 31 7.43 2.03 11.17
CA TYR A 31 6.84 2.04 12.50
C TYR A 31 7.81 2.67 13.51
N ALA A 32 7.29 3.16 14.64
CA ALA A 32 8.10 3.77 15.69
C ALA A 32 9.10 2.79 16.34
N ASP A 33 8.85 1.48 16.25
CA ASP A 33 9.72 0.41 16.75
C ASP A 33 10.86 0.05 15.78
N GLY A 34 11.01 0.80 14.69
CA GLY A 34 12.05 0.60 13.68
C GLY A 34 11.73 -0.46 12.63
N ARG A 35 10.62 -1.19 12.77
CA ARG A 35 10.18 -2.13 11.74
C ARG A 35 9.75 -1.40 10.47
N ARG A 36 9.87 -2.11 9.35
CA ARG A 36 9.40 -1.67 8.04
C ARG A 36 8.52 -2.73 7.41
N GLN A 37 7.46 -2.28 6.76
CA GLN A 37 6.58 -3.13 5.98
C GLN A 37 6.37 -2.49 4.61
N ALA A 38 6.85 -3.16 3.57
CA ALA A 38 6.59 -2.75 2.20
C ALA A 38 5.17 -3.18 1.81
N PHE A 39 4.54 -2.41 0.92
CA PHE A 39 3.22 -2.72 0.39
C PHE A 39 3.16 -2.52 -1.12
N SER A 40 2.26 -3.27 -1.76
CA SER A 40 1.80 -3.02 -3.11
C SER A 40 0.27 -3.12 -3.15
N HIS A 41 -0.38 -2.03 -3.51
CA HIS A 41 -1.80 -1.92 -3.72
C HIS A 41 -2.12 -1.98 -5.21
N VAL A 42 -3.09 -2.82 -5.56
CA VAL A 42 -3.73 -2.81 -6.87
C VAL A 42 -5.18 -2.41 -6.69
N VAL A 43 -5.50 -1.21 -7.14
CA VAL A 43 -6.83 -0.61 -7.11
C VAL A 43 -7.48 -0.81 -8.47
N ILE A 44 -8.70 -1.34 -8.50
CA ILE A 44 -9.50 -1.51 -9.72
C ILE A 44 -10.69 -0.55 -9.64
N PHE A 45 -10.82 0.31 -10.62
CA PHE A 45 -11.95 1.24 -10.80
C PHE A 45 -13.08 0.59 -11.61
N ALA A 46 -14.31 1.06 -11.39
CA ALA A 46 -15.50 0.56 -12.08
C ALA A 46 -15.63 1.05 -13.54
N GLY A 47 -14.73 1.93 -14.00
CA GLY A 47 -14.75 2.49 -15.35
C GLY A 47 -13.56 3.42 -15.59
N HIS A 48 -13.51 4.03 -16.78
CA HIS A 48 -12.41 4.89 -17.24
C HIS A 48 -12.59 6.38 -16.92
N ALA A 49 -13.75 6.77 -16.38
CA ALA A 49 -14.00 8.15 -16.00
C ALA A 49 -13.16 8.52 -14.77
N GLU A 50 -12.72 9.78 -14.67
CA GLU A 50 -11.98 10.29 -13.51
C GLU A 50 -12.76 10.13 -12.20
N THR A 51 -14.10 10.17 -12.28
CA THR A 51 -15.01 9.99 -11.15
C THR A 51 -15.44 8.54 -10.92
N ALA A 52 -14.84 7.58 -11.64
CA ALA A 52 -15.17 6.17 -11.49
C ALA A 52 -14.87 5.71 -10.05
N LYS A 53 -15.86 5.06 -9.43
CA LYS A 53 -15.71 4.52 -8.09
C LYS A 53 -14.71 3.36 -8.07
N ILE A 54 -14.03 3.18 -6.93
CA ILE A 54 -13.20 2.00 -6.69
C ILE A 54 -14.13 0.78 -6.57
N ARG A 55 -13.86 -0.24 -7.40
CA ARG A 55 -14.56 -1.52 -7.39
C ARG A 55 -13.90 -2.50 -6.43
N ALA A 56 -12.58 -2.55 -6.41
CA ALA A 56 -11.82 -3.47 -5.57
C ALA A 56 -10.44 -2.90 -5.23
N ILE A 57 -9.90 -3.32 -4.08
CA ILE A 57 -8.51 -3.08 -3.70
C ILE A 57 -7.92 -4.43 -3.32
N ARG A 58 -6.78 -4.75 -3.91
CA ARG A 58 -5.94 -5.91 -3.54
C ARG A 58 -4.66 -5.37 -2.94
N THR A 59 -4.26 -5.89 -1.79
CA THR A 59 -3.08 -5.42 -1.06
C THR A 59 -2.15 -6.59 -0.81
N TYR A 60 -0.88 -6.40 -1.14
CA TYR A 60 0.21 -7.28 -0.78
C TYR A 60 1.07 -6.56 0.26
N LEU A 61 1.30 -7.21 1.39
CA LEU A 61 2.20 -6.72 2.44
C LEU A 61 3.43 -7.63 2.47
N VAL A 62 4.60 -7.01 2.56
CA VAL A 62 5.88 -7.71 2.63
C VAL A 62 6.62 -7.17 3.84
N ASP A 63 7.05 -8.07 4.72
CA ASP A 63 7.89 -7.69 5.85
C ASP A 63 9.29 -7.39 5.33
N ASP A 64 9.62 -6.10 5.25
CA ASP A 64 10.91 -5.57 4.82
C ASP A 64 11.83 -5.33 6.03
N THR A 65 11.75 -6.22 7.02
CA THR A 65 12.65 -6.14 8.16
C THR A 65 14.06 -6.49 7.65
N PRO A 66 15.05 -5.59 7.77
CA PRO A 66 16.40 -5.90 7.32
C PRO A 66 16.91 -7.11 8.10
N VAL A 67 17.18 -8.21 7.40
CA VAL A 67 17.91 -9.33 7.97
C VAL A 67 19.36 -8.89 8.14
N ALA A 68 19.82 -8.85 9.39
CA ALA A 68 21.19 -8.52 9.78
C ALA A 68 22.20 -9.56 9.26
#